data_AF-A0A2N0R4B3-F1
#
_entry.id   AF-A0A2N0R4B3-F1
#
_cell.length_a   1.000
_cell.length_b   1.000
_cell.length_c   1.000
_cell.angle_alpha   90.00
_cell.angle_beta   90.00
_cell.angle_gamma   90.00
#
_symmetry.space_group_name_H-M   'P 1'
#
loop_
_entity.id
_entity.type
_entity.pdbx_description
1 polymer ?
#
loop_
_entity_poly.entity_id
_entity_poly.type
_entity_poly.pdbx_seq_one_letter_code
_entity_poly.pdbx_strand_id
1 'polypeptide(L)'
;MDEILHIGSLQLLLEKFSDCLENFGFGLMSDECDGPRQQLFKLIMKYCTKIRYFDSDFHDDCAGLSSSVLQNLGQEYIMKKEKVKYLAIMFDDDLENELLYLKDEVNEFKLHNIIVRKFFDLYIDVYDFIDDFNN
;
A
#
# COMPACT_ATOMS: atom_id res chain seq x y z
N MET A 1 -26.10 -3.84 -0.18
CA MET A 1 -25.62 -2.90 -1.20
C MET A 1 -24.47 -3.62 -1.87
N ASP A 2 -24.56 -3.87 -3.18
CA ASP A 2 -23.70 -4.84 -3.90
C ASP A 2 -22.21 -4.48 -3.88
N GLU A 3 -21.41 -5.22 -3.12
CA GLU A 3 -19.93 -5.15 -3.12
C GLU A 3 -19.31 -5.48 -4.50
N ILE A 4 -20.09 -6.10 -5.39
CA ILE A 4 -19.70 -6.49 -6.75
C ILE A 4 -19.52 -5.26 -7.68
N LEU A 5 -20.05 -4.08 -7.32
CA LEU A 5 -20.03 -2.86 -8.16
C LEU A 5 -18.70 -2.10 -8.21
N HIS A 6 -17.72 -2.40 -7.34
CA HIS A 6 -16.55 -1.51 -7.19
C HIS A 6 -15.31 -1.89 -8.01
N ILE A 7 -15.06 -3.17 -8.28
CA ILE A 7 -13.83 -3.59 -8.99
C ILE A 7 -13.79 -3.10 -10.44
N GLY A 8 -14.91 -3.15 -11.17
CA GLY A 8 -14.96 -2.73 -12.57
C GLY A 8 -14.68 -1.24 -12.77
N SER A 9 -15.23 -0.39 -11.89
CA SER A 9 -15.02 1.06 -11.92
C SER A 9 -13.56 1.42 -11.63
N LEU A 10 -12.95 0.72 -10.67
CA LEU A 10 -11.55 0.91 -10.30
C LEU A 10 -10.60 0.44 -11.40
N GLN A 11 -10.90 -0.68 -12.06
CA GLN A 11 -10.16 -1.13 -13.23
C GLN A 11 -10.21 -0.08 -14.36
N LEU A 12 -11.39 0.45 -14.68
CA LEU A 12 -11.53 1.49 -15.71
C LEU A 12 -10.79 2.79 -15.34
N LEU A 13 -10.78 3.16 -14.06
CA LEU A 13 -10.01 4.29 -13.55
C LEU A 13 -8.51 4.06 -13.81
N LEU A 14 -7.98 2.91 -13.38
CA LEU A 14 -6.58 2.57 -13.57
C LEU A 14 -6.22 2.49 -15.06
N GLU A 15 -7.09 1.94 -15.91
CA GLU A 15 -6.90 1.89 -17.37
C GLU A 15 -6.80 3.27 -18.03
N LYS A 16 -7.52 4.27 -17.51
CA LYS A 16 -7.54 5.63 -18.06
C LYS A 16 -6.49 6.56 -17.46
N PHE A 17 -6.12 6.33 -16.20
CA PHE A 17 -5.38 7.28 -15.39
C PHE A 17 -4.09 6.69 -14.78
N SER A 18 -3.66 5.49 -15.18
CA SER A 18 -2.43 4.86 -14.67
C SER A 18 -1.18 5.71 -14.82
N ASP A 19 -1.13 6.56 -15.84
CA ASP A 19 0.04 7.39 -16.14
C ASP A 19 0.13 8.65 -15.27
N CYS A 20 -0.96 9.01 -14.57
CA CYS A 20 -0.99 10.15 -13.65
C CYS A 20 -1.17 9.76 -12.18
N LEU A 21 -1.60 8.53 -11.89
CA LEU A 21 -1.73 8.04 -10.53
C LEU A 21 -0.39 7.47 -10.04
N GLU A 22 0.24 8.21 -9.13
CA GLU A 22 1.54 7.81 -8.56
C GLU A 22 1.48 7.46 -7.07
N ASN A 23 0.36 7.72 -6.39
CA ASN A 23 0.25 7.56 -4.93
C ASN A 23 -0.91 6.63 -4.61
N PHE A 24 -0.66 5.57 -3.84
CA PHE A 24 -1.66 4.57 -3.48
C PHE A 24 -1.53 4.20 -2.01
N GLY A 25 -2.66 4.08 -1.34
CA GLY A 25 -2.75 3.63 0.05
C GLY A 25 -3.99 2.78 0.25
N PHE A 26 -3.95 1.87 1.22
CA PHE A 26 -5.15 1.13 1.65
C PHE A 26 -5.86 1.76 2.85
N GLY A 27 -5.26 2.80 3.44
CA GLY A 27 -5.82 3.47 4.61
C GLY A 27 -5.67 2.63 5.88
N LEU A 28 -6.25 3.09 6.98
CA LEU A 28 -6.47 2.30 8.20
C LEU A 28 -7.89 1.72 8.09
N MET A 29 -8.02 0.45 7.73
CA MET A 29 -9.33 -0.16 7.49
C MET A 29 -9.52 -1.35 8.41
N SER A 30 -10.69 -1.41 9.06
CA SER A 30 -11.09 -2.49 9.97
C SER A 30 -10.96 -3.88 9.33
N ASP A 31 -10.68 -4.85 10.19
CA ASP A 31 -10.25 -6.26 10.11
C ASP A 31 -10.86 -7.18 9.03
N GLU A 32 -11.73 -6.68 8.16
CA GLU A 32 -12.36 -7.46 7.10
C GLU A 32 -11.66 -7.26 5.75
N CYS A 33 -11.07 -8.38 5.29
CA CYS A 33 -10.86 -8.75 3.89
C CYS A 33 -9.47 -8.44 3.25
N ASP A 34 -8.50 -9.33 3.47
CA ASP A 34 -7.25 -9.39 2.69
C ASP A 34 -7.47 -9.69 1.19
N GLY A 35 -8.54 -10.42 0.85
CA GLY A 35 -8.83 -10.84 -0.53
C GLY A 35 -8.96 -9.65 -1.50
N PRO A 36 -9.88 -8.70 -1.24
CA PRO A 36 -10.02 -7.46 -2.01
C PRO A 36 -8.74 -6.62 -2.06
N ARG A 37 -8.00 -6.48 -0.95
CA ARG A 37 -6.73 -5.73 -0.91
C ARG A 37 -5.70 -6.32 -1.86
N GLN A 38 -5.52 -7.65 -1.83
CA GLN A 38 -4.62 -8.35 -2.74
C GLN A 38 -5.04 -8.22 -4.22
N GLN A 39 -6.35 -8.29 -4.51
CA GLN A 39 -6.88 -8.11 -5.87
C GLN A 39 -6.64 -6.68 -6.37
N LEU A 40 -6.89 -5.68 -5.52
CA LEU A 40 -6.64 -4.28 -5.83
C LEU A 40 -5.15 -4.03 -6.07
N PHE A 41 -4.28 -4.54 -5.20
CA PHE A 41 -2.84 -4.43 -5.39
C PHE A 41 -2.39 -5.01 -6.74
N LYS A 42 -2.91 -6.20 -7.13
CA LYS A 42 -2.62 -6.79 -8.44
C LYS A 42 -3.07 -5.90 -9.59
N LEU A 43 -4.22 -5.23 -9.47
CA LEU A 43 -4.69 -4.28 -10.49
C LEU A 43 -3.78 -3.05 -10.57
N ILE A 44 -3.44 -2.44 -9.44
CA ILE A 44 -2.50 -1.30 -9.39
C ILE A 44 -1.18 -1.68 -10.05
N MET A 45 -0.59 -2.81 -9.68
CA MET A 45 0.69 -3.27 -10.23
C MET A 45 0.61 -3.67 -11.70
N LYS A 46 -0.56 -4.09 -12.18
CA LYS A 46 -0.81 -4.39 -13.59
C LYS A 46 -0.82 -3.12 -14.44
N TYR A 47 -1.54 -2.09 -14.01
CA TYR A 47 -1.78 -0.89 -14.82
C TYR A 47 -0.76 0.23 -14.56
N CYS A 48 -0.44 0.53 -13.31
CA CYS A 48 0.48 1.60 -12.95
C CYS A 48 1.93 1.18 -13.24
N THR A 49 2.66 2.02 -13.94
CA THR A 49 4.07 1.77 -14.29
C THR A 49 5.04 2.48 -13.36
N LYS A 50 4.59 3.54 -12.68
CA LYS A 50 5.37 4.32 -11.72
C LYS A 50 4.49 4.61 -10.49
N ILE A 51 4.98 4.22 -9.33
CA ILE A 51 4.36 4.45 -8.04
C ILE A 51 5.39 5.21 -7.21
N ARG A 52 5.07 6.47 -6.91
CA ARG A 52 5.89 7.29 -6.05
C ARG A 52 5.71 6.86 -4.59
N TYR A 53 4.48 6.79 -4.10
CA TYR A 53 4.18 6.45 -2.71
C TYR A 53 3.23 5.26 -2.64
N PHE A 54 3.58 4.29 -1.79
CA PHE A 54 2.71 3.18 -1.44
C PHE A 54 2.67 3.00 0.09
N ASP A 55 1.48 3.06 0.69
CA ASP A 55 1.23 2.76 2.09
C ASP A 55 0.23 1.59 2.26
N SER A 56 0.38 0.84 3.35
CA SER A 56 -0.57 -0.21 3.74
C SER A 56 -0.53 -0.44 5.24
N ASP A 57 -1.69 -0.70 5.82
CA ASP A 57 -1.85 -1.34 7.12
C ASP A 57 -2.01 -2.86 6.93
N PHE A 58 -1.47 -3.65 7.85
CA PHE A 58 -1.71 -5.09 7.92
C PHE A 58 -2.02 -5.45 9.36
N HIS A 59 -3.26 -5.35 9.81
CA HIS A 59 -3.63 -5.76 11.16
C HIS A 59 -3.36 -7.26 11.39
N ASP A 60 -2.48 -7.57 12.34
CA ASP A 60 -1.96 -8.91 12.62
C ASP A 60 -2.89 -9.79 13.50
N ASP A 61 -4.20 -9.51 13.55
CA ASP A 61 -5.18 -10.44 14.18
C ASP A 61 -5.16 -11.82 13.50
N CYS A 62 -4.55 -11.93 12.32
CA CYS A 62 -4.08 -13.15 11.70
C CYS A 62 -2.55 -13.28 11.79
N ALA A 63 -2.03 -13.50 13.00
CA ALA A 63 -0.63 -13.63 13.47
C ALA A 63 0.38 -14.38 12.54
N GLY A 64 0.61 -13.91 11.33
CA GLY A 64 1.34 -14.61 10.28
C GLY A 64 1.14 -14.06 8.85
N LEU A 65 0.18 -13.16 8.66
CA LEU A 65 -0.05 -12.52 7.36
C LEU A 65 0.89 -11.35 7.09
N SER A 66 1.32 -10.57 8.07
CA SER A 66 2.34 -9.51 7.86
C SER A 66 3.63 -10.09 7.22
N SER A 67 4.16 -11.17 7.78
CA SER A 67 5.36 -11.85 7.26
C SER A 67 5.13 -12.50 5.89
N SER A 68 3.98 -13.14 5.67
CA SER A 68 3.68 -13.79 4.38
C SER A 68 3.26 -12.81 3.29
N VAL A 69 2.68 -11.66 3.62
CA VAL A 69 2.36 -10.58 2.67
C VAL A 69 3.63 -9.81 2.31
N LEU A 70 4.52 -9.51 3.27
CA LEU A 70 5.86 -9.00 2.94
C LEU A 70 6.64 -9.99 2.06
N GLN A 71 6.59 -11.29 2.37
CA GLN A 71 7.21 -12.33 1.54
C GLN A 71 6.55 -12.46 0.15
N ASN A 72 5.23 -12.35 0.02
CA ASN A 72 4.53 -12.58 -1.25
C ASN A 72 4.34 -11.30 -2.10
N LEU A 73 3.78 -10.24 -1.52
CA LEU A 73 3.59 -8.94 -2.20
C LEU A 73 4.90 -8.15 -2.30
N GLY A 74 5.66 -8.06 -1.19
CA GLY A 74 6.90 -7.29 -1.11
C GLY A 74 8.00 -7.84 -2.02
N GLN A 75 8.26 -9.15 -1.95
CA GLN A 75 9.37 -9.75 -2.72
C GLN A 75 9.08 -9.92 -4.20
N GLU A 76 7.87 -10.31 -4.61
CA GLU A 76 7.63 -10.56 -6.04
C GLU A 76 7.25 -9.30 -6.81
N TYR A 77 6.38 -8.45 -6.28
CA TYR A 77 5.81 -7.35 -7.05
C TYR A 77 6.52 -6.03 -6.81
N ILE A 78 6.74 -5.67 -5.54
CA ILE A 78 7.36 -4.39 -5.19
C ILE A 78 8.85 -4.41 -5.60
N MET A 79 9.59 -5.44 -5.19
CA MET A 79 11.04 -5.52 -5.45
C MET A 79 11.40 -5.86 -6.91
N LYS A 80 10.75 -6.84 -7.56
CA LYS A 80 11.15 -7.25 -8.93
C LYS A 80 10.72 -6.28 -10.03
N LYS A 81 9.66 -5.50 -9.81
CA LYS A 81 9.16 -4.59 -10.85
C LYS A 81 9.76 -3.19 -10.75
N GLU A 82 10.43 -2.87 -9.65
CA GLU A 82 11.09 -1.57 -9.41
C GLU A 82 10.17 -0.37 -9.68
N LYS A 83 8.88 -0.51 -9.39
CA LYS A 83 7.86 0.51 -9.67
C LYS A 83 7.64 1.48 -8.52
N VAL A 84 7.97 1.08 -7.29
CA VAL A 84 7.69 1.84 -6.06
C VAL A 84 8.94 2.60 -5.64
N LYS A 85 8.82 3.90 -5.36
CA LYS A 85 9.94 4.71 -4.85
C LYS A 85 9.96 4.80 -3.33
N TYR A 86 8.80 5.00 -2.71
CA TYR A 86 8.65 5.12 -1.27
C TYR A 86 7.61 4.12 -0.76
N LEU A 87 7.95 3.43 0.34
CA LEU A 87 7.15 2.38 0.94
C LEU A 87 6.93 2.64 2.43
N ALA A 88 5.69 2.50 2.87
CA ALA A 88 5.28 2.54 4.26
C ALA A 88 4.41 1.32 4.57
N ILE A 89 4.71 0.60 5.66
CA ILE A 89 3.90 -0.54 6.09
C ILE A 89 3.80 -0.53 7.61
N MET A 90 2.58 -0.54 8.13
CA MET A 90 2.23 -0.66 9.55
C MET A 90 1.64 -2.05 9.81
N PHE A 91 2.02 -2.70 10.91
CA PHE A 91 1.65 -4.11 11.19
C PHE A 91 0.55 -4.29 12.24
N ASP A 92 0.20 -3.24 12.98
CA ASP A 92 -0.94 -3.18 13.89
C ASP A 92 -1.11 -1.73 14.34
N ASP A 93 -1.97 -1.47 15.34
CA ASP A 93 -2.18 -0.14 15.92
C ASP A 93 -0.96 0.44 16.67
N ASP A 94 0.08 -0.37 16.92
CA ASP A 94 1.30 0.10 17.57
C ASP A 94 2.18 0.83 16.55
N LEU A 95 2.36 2.13 16.78
CA LEU A 95 3.22 3.01 15.98
C LEU A 95 4.69 2.56 15.95
N GLU A 96 5.10 1.72 16.90
CA GLU A 96 6.44 1.13 16.96
C GLU A 96 6.54 -0.18 16.17
N ASN A 97 5.42 -0.76 15.74
CA ASN A 97 5.36 -1.98 14.94
C ASN A 97 5.11 -1.67 13.46
N GLU A 98 6.12 -1.08 12.81
CA GLU A 98 6.12 -0.77 11.38
C GLU A 98 7.42 -1.22 10.69
N LEU A 99 7.37 -1.37 9.36
CA LEU A 99 8.48 -1.88 8.55
C LEU A 99 9.78 -1.09 8.75
N LEU A 100 9.70 0.22 9.01
CA LEU A 100 10.87 1.07 9.18
C LEU A 100 11.82 0.56 10.28
N TYR A 101 11.30 -0.09 11.32
CA TYR A 101 12.09 -0.58 12.45
C TYR A 101 12.70 -1.98 12.22
N LEU A 102 12.28 -2.68 11.16
CA LEU A 102 12.81 -3.97 10.73
C LEU A 102 14.06 -3.78 9.85
N LYS A 103 15.24 -3.67 10.49
CA LYS A 103 16.49 -3.26 9.81
C LYS A 103 16.89 -4.15 8.63
N ASP A 104 16.75 -5.47 8.77
CA ASP A 104 17.22 -6.41 7.75
C ASP A 104 16.33 -6.33 6.50
N GLU A 105 15.02 -6.28 6.71
CA GLU A 105 13.98 -6.11 5.71
C GLU A 105 14.11 -4.77 4.99
N VAL A 106 14.31 -3.67 5.73
CA VAL A 106 14.57 -2.34 5.16
C VAL A 106 15.82 -2.34 4.28
N ASN A 107 16.86 -3.07 4.67
CA ASN A 107 18.07 -3.17 3.87
C ASN A 107 17.84 -3.97 2.58
N GLU A 108 16.98 -5.00 2.59
CA GLU A 108 16.58 -5.73 1.39
C GLU A 108 15.88 -4.79 0.39
N PHE A 109 14.90 -3.99 0.83
CA PHE A 109 14.21 -3.02 -0.04
C PHE A 109 15.15 -1.95 -0.61
N LYS A 110 16.15 -1.50 0.16
CA LYS A 110 17.14 -0.52 -0.34
C LYS A 110 17.96 -1.05 -1.51
N LEU A 111 18.23 -2.36 -1.59
CA LEU A 111 18.92 -2.97 -2.73
C LEU A 111 18.13 -2.80 -4.05
N HIS A 112 16.81 -2.59 -3.94
CA HIS A 112 15.89 -2.34 -5.05
C HIS A 112 15.54 -0.86 -5.23
N ASN A 113 16.36 0.06 -4.68
CA ASN A 113 16.15 1.51 -4.73
C ASN A 113 14.82 1.99 -4.11
N ILE A 114 14.25 1.21 -3.19
CA ILE A 114 13.04 1.58 -2.45
C ILE A 114 13.43 2.25 -1.14
N ILE A 115 12.79 3.38 -0.85
CA ILE A 115 13.00 4.13 0.40
C ILE A 115 11.84 3.84 1.35
N VAL A 116 12.12 3.10 2.43
CA VAL A 116 11.15 2.88 3.51
C VAL A 116 11.00 4.13 4.37
N ARG A 117 9.76 4.52 4.68
CA ARG A 117 9.36 5.67 5.51
C ARG A 117 8.45 5.21 6.64
N LYS A 118 8.20 6.09 7.61
CA LYS A 118 7.15 5.86 8.61
C LYS A 118 5.79 5.85 7.94
N PHE A 119 4.86 5.06 8.47
CA PHE A 119 3.51 4.98 7.92
C PHE A 119 2.84 6.36 7.89
N PHE A 120 2.79 7.05 9.03
CA PHE A 120 2.17 8.36 9.13
C PHE A 120 2.89 9.49 8.37
N ASP A 121 4.11 9.25 7.86
CA ASP A 121 4.77 10.21 6.96
C ASP A 121 4.22 10.15 5.53
N LEU A 122 3.68 8.98 5.14
CA LEU A 122 3.16 8.71 3.79
C LEU A 122 1.65 8.49 3.75
N TYR A 123 1.05 8.20 4.90
CA TYR A 123 -0.39 8.07 5.06
C TYR A 123 -1.08 9.35 4.60
N ILE A 124 -2.07 9.19 3.76
CA ILE A 124 -2.87 10.28 3.22
C ILE A 124 -4.28 10.10 3.77
N ASP A 125 -4.66 10.94 4.73
CA ASP A 125 -6.04 10.98 5.20
C ASP A 125 -6.90 11.85 4.27
N VAL A 126 -8.11 11.38 3.95
CA VAL A 126 -9.09 12.19 3.21
C VAL A 126 -9.48 13.43 4.02
N TYR A 127 -9.48 13.35 5.35
CA TYR A 127 -9.79 14.49 6.21
C TYR A 127 -8.75 15.61 6.11
N ASP A 128 -7.47 15.29 5.92
CA ASP A 128 -6.40 16.29 5.76
C ASP A 128 -6.68 17.23 4.57
N PHE A 129 -7.31 16.73 3.50
CA PHE A 129 -7.65 17.57 2.34
C PHE A 129 -8.95 18.35 2.53
N ILE A 130 -9.92 17.82 3.27
CA ILE A 130 -11.22 18.48 3.44
C ILE A 130 -11.08 19.76 4.26
N ASP A 131 -10.19 19.76 5.26
CA ASP A 131 -9.94 20.95 6.09
C ASP A 131 -9.24 22.06 5.31
N ASP A 132 -8.42 21.73 4.30
CA ASP A 132 -7.80 22.70 3.39
C ASP A 132 -8.81 23.36 2.43
N PHE A 133 -9.97 22.73 2.15
CA PHE A 133 -11.02 23.32 1.31
C PHE A 133 -11.97 24.26 2.08
N ASN A 134 -11.99 24.20 3.41
CA ASN A 134 -12.90 24.96 4.26
C ASN A 134 -12.24 26.16 4.96
N ASN A 135 -10.94 26.40 4.73
CA ASN A 135 -10.20 27.60 5.14
C ASN A 135 -9.90 28.53 3.96
#